data_AF-A0A1G1TMC8-F1
#
_entry.id   AF-A0A1G1TMC8-F1
#
_cell.length_a   1.000
_cell.length_b   1.000
_cell.length_c   1.000
_cell.angle_alpha   90.00
_cell.angle_beta   90.00
_cell.angle_gamma   90.00
#
_symmetry.space_group_name_H-M   'P 1'
#
loop_
_entity.id
_entity.type
_entity.pdbx_description
1 polymer ?
#
loop_
_entity_poly.entity_id
_entity_poly.type
_entity_poly.pdbx_seq_one_letter_code
_entity_poly.pdbx_strand_id
1 'polypeptide(L)'
;MPRKNTVPLMPNLRWGAPLLALLLALAGACTRHPISFNSRPDVAPATMAGAPDSLTRTADSVAGRPSLSTARRVAITKAEERAAKDKEKDAQRKPSKKKKIFLGERIKRGFAKSGGKGRNQAIEIFYYLKYFQQPNVQAPARFYFDPKKHKIFKAAAGELDPSAKILHGPYKKLQNNKVMETGFYALGVKHLRWERFDRNGVLLSKIHYEMGFPRDANITYFDAGHTMLKEVVPYVNGKLEGDYARYTATGQREWSGQFENGRRVGVWTNYWPVKRNFRHFEYQYPESGFDPEVEEPELLKQFTRDGLAVYDKEKNIDKRGEPEPVAPAGAARATCCPSAPRVAKYLAIRS
;
A
#
# COMPACT_ATOMS: atom_id res chain seq x y z
N MET A 1 58.68 -2.57 47.61
CA MET A 1 58.52 -3.91 48.23
C MET A 1 57.05 -4.32 48.19
N PRO A 2 56.67 -5.32 47.38
CA PRO A 2 55.30 -5.80 47.30
C PRO A 2 55.09 -7.01 48.24
N ARG A 3 54.05 -7.00 49.08
CA ARG A 3 53.65 -8.17 49.86
C ARG A 3 52.72 -9.06 49.02
N LYS A 4 53.27 -10.22 48.69
CA LYS A 4 52.60 -11.40 48.13
C LYS A 4 51.62 -11.95 49.15
N ASN A 5 50.43 -12.37 48.72
CA ASN A 5 49.64 -13.39 49.40
C ASN A 5 49.22 -14.44 48.37
N THR A 6 49.52 -15.68 48.70
CA THR A 6 49.48 -16.90 47.88
C THR A 6 48.57 -17.94 48.55
N VAL A 7 47.59 -18.46 47.77
CA VAL A 7 46.92 -19.81 47.71
C VAL A 7 46.44 -20.52 49.01
N PRO A 8 45.38 -21.38 48.99
CA PRO A 8 45.23 -22.64 48.18
C PRO A 8 43.83 -22.78 47.52
N LEU A 9 43.57 -23.37 46.33
CA LEU A 9 43.77 -24.70 45.73
C LEU A 9 43.20 -25.91 46.51
N MET A 10 42.08 -26.47 46.01
CA MET A 10 41.67 -27.89 45.88
C MET A 10 40.11 -28.02 45.91
N PRO A 11 39.46 -29.10 45.41
CA PRO A 11 39.86 -30.05 44.37
C PRO A 11 38.75 -30.33 43.30
N ASN A 12 39.17 -31.03 42.25
CA ASN A 12 38.37 -31.60 41.16
C ASN A 12 37.31 -32.62 41.62
N LEU A 13 36.14 -32.62 41.00
CA LEU A 13 35.25 -33.78 40.96
C LEU A 13 34.79 -34.08 39.52
N ARG A 14 35.32 -35.18 38.98
CA ARG A 14 35.02 -35.80 37.68
C ARG A 14 33.98 -36.90 37.84
N TRP A 15 32.74 -36.70 37.38
CA TRP A 15 31.76 -37.77 37.14
C TRP A 15 31.12 -37.41 35.78
N GLY A 16 31.44 -38.06 34.66
CA GLY A 16 30.99 -39.40 34.31
C GLY A 16 29.76 -39.32 33.39
N ALA A 17 29.96 -39.09 32.08
CA ALA A 17 28.98 -39.44 31.04
C ALA A 17 29.05 -40.96 30.82
N PRO A 18 27.94 -41.70 30.54
CA PRO A 18 27.24 -41.55 29.26
C PRO A 18 25.71 -41.86 29.29
N LEU A 19 24.92 -41.17 28.47
CA LEU A 19 23.61 -41.66 28.02
C LEU A 19 23.29 -41.07 26.64
N LEU A 20 24.10 -41.47 25.66
CA LEU A 20 23.78 -41.42 24.25
C LEU A 20 23.35 -42.84 23.83
N ALA A 21 22.09 -43.19 24.08
CA ALA A 21 21.45 -44.39 23.53
C ALA A 21 19.93 -44.31 23.71
N LEU A 22 19.29 -43.32 23.08
CA LEU A 22 17.93 -43.50 22.59
C LEU A 22 17.92 -43.14 21.11
N LEU A 23 18.20 -44.17 20.32
CA LEU A 23 17.93 -44.31 18.90
C LEU A 23 16.59 -43.64 18.52
N LEU A 24 16.60 -42.76 17.52
CA LEU A 24 16.27 -43.14 16.14
C LEU A 24 14.87 -43.77 16.02
N ALA A 25 13.85 -42.93 16.04
CA ALA A 25 12.62 -43.11 15.28
C ALA A 25 11.87 -41.78 15.25
N LEU A 26 11.90 -41.09 14.11
CA LEU A 26 10.85 -40.24 13.52
C LEU A 26 11.45 -39.42 12.37
N ALA A 27 12.11 -40.13 11.45
CA ALA A 27 12.22 -39.69 10.06
C ALA A 27 11.30 -40.61 9.25
N GLY A 28 10.31 -40.02 8.57
CA GLY A 28 9.48 -40.74 7.60
C GLY A 28 7.99 -40.49 7.79
N ALA A 29 7.44 -39.52 7.06
CA ALA A 29 6.40 -39.77 6.06
C ALA A 29 5.76 -38.43 5.63
N CYS A 30 6.25 -37.88 4.52
CA CYS A 30 5.38 -37.10 3.66
C CYS A 30 4.31 -38.05 3.09
N THR A 31 3.05 -37.89 3.47
CA THR A 31 1.94 -38.42 2.68
C THR A 31 1.11 -37.25 2.18
N ARG A 32 1.38 -36.85 0.92
CA ARG A 32 0.39 -36.17 0.10
C ARG A 32 -0.84 -37.07 0.09
N HIS A 33 -2.01 -36.56 0.48
CA HIS A 33 -3.26 -37.28 0.19
C HIS A 33 -3.55 -37.16 -1.30
N PRO A 34 -3.43 -38.22 -2.12
CA PRO A 34 -4.07 -38.20 -3.41
C PRO A 34 -5.59 -38.27 -3.17
N ILE A 35 -6.31 -37.25 -3.63
CA ILE A 35 -7.75 -37.35 -3.82
C ILE A 35 -7.93 -38.37 -4.95
N SER A 36 -8.18 -39.64 -4.60
CA SER A 36 -8.52 -40.67 -5.57
C SER A 36 -10.00 -40.52 -5.93
N PHE A 37 -10.28 -40.01 -7.12
CA PHE A 37 -11.60 -40.03 -7.71
C PHE A 37 -11.91 -41.47 -8.14
N ASN A 38 -12.57 -42.23 -7.28
CA ASN A 38 -12.91 -43.63 -7.55
C ASN A 38 -14.25 -43.68 -8.29
N SER A 39 -14.23 -43.47 -9.61
CA SER A 39 -15.36 -43.79 -10.49
C SER A 39 -15.11 -45.15 -11.12
N ARG A 40 -15.59 -46.22 -10.47
CA ARG A 40 -15.79 -47.53 -11.10
C ARG A 40 -17.28 -47.85 -11.04
N PRO A 41 -17.96 -48.00 -12.19
CA PRO A 41 -19.36 -48.38 -12.23
C PRO A 41 -19.47 -49.90 -12.37
N ASP A 42 -19.09 -50.66 -11.35
CA ASP A 42 -19.30 -52.13 -11.36
C ASP A 42 -19.32 -52.67 -9.93
N VAL A 43 -20.41 -52.39 -9.21
CA VAL A 43 -20.87 -53.23 -8.09
C VAL A 43 -22.39 -53.19 -8.10
N ALA A 44 -23.01 -54.34 -8.37
CA ALA A 44 -24.44 -54.56 -8.21
C ALA A 44 -24.86 -54.32 -6.75
N PRO A 45 -25.96 -53.61 -6.48
CA PRO A 45 -26.37 -53.34 -5.11
C PRO A 45 -27.04 -54.59 -4.50
N ALA A 46 -26.42 -55.09 -3.43
CA ALA A 46 -27.07 -55.98 -2.49
C ALA A 46 -28.16 -55.22 -1.72
N THR A 47 -29.29 -55.89 -1.60
CA THR A 47 -30.53 -55.52 -0.93
C THR A 47 -30.34 -54.93 0.47
N MET A 48 -30.80 -53.70 0.68
CA MET A 48 -31.15 -53.16 2.00
C MET A 48 -32.56 -52.59 1.95
N ALA A 49 -33.32 -52.96 2.97
CA ALA A 49 -34.76 -52.82 3.14
C ALA A 49 -35.27 -51.38 2.92
N GLY A 50 -36.39 -51.29 2.19
CA GLY A 50 -37.06 -50.04 1.87
C GLY A 50 -37.72 -49.37 3.06
N ALA A 51 -37.40 -48.10 3.27
CA ALA A 51 -38.33 -47.15 3.85
C ALA A 51 -39.36 -46.76 2.76
N PRO A 52 -40.67 -46.72 3.05
CA PRO A 52 -41.64 -46.27 2.06
C PRO A 52 -41.56 -44.75 1.91
N ASP A 53 -40.90 -44.30 0.83
CA ASP A 53 -40.94 -42.91 0.39
C ASP A 53 -42.38 -42.52 0.03
N SER A 54 -42.92 -41.57 0.77
CA SER A 54 -44.27 -41.05 0.63
C SER A 54 -44.38 -40.06 -0.53
N LEU A 55 -44.21 -40.53 -1.77
CA LEU A 55 -44.52 -39.75 -2.98
C LEU A 55 -45.39 -40.50 -4.02
N THR A 56 -45.97 -41.65 -3.64
CA THR A 56 -46.99 -42.32 -4.46
C THR A 56 -48.12 -42.83 -3.58
N ARG A 57 -48.91 -41.92 -3.01
CA ARG A 57 -50.27 -42.27 -2.58
C ARG A 57 -51.21 -42.11 -3.77
N THR A 58 -51.31 -43.15 -4.59
CA THR A 58 -52.48 -43.38 -5.43
C THR A 58 -53.55 -44.06 -4.58
N ALA A 59 -54.20 -43.27 -3.73
CA ALA A 59 -55.40 -43.70 -3.00
C ALA A 59 -56.46 -42.64 -3.24
N ASP A 60 -57.05 -42.69 -4.43
CA ASP A 60 -58.43 -42.29 -4.70
C ASP A 60 -58.85 -42.95 -6.02
N SER A 61 -59.17 -44.23 -5.92
CA SER A 61 -59.89 -44.96 -6.96
C SER A 61 -61.12 -45.61 -6.34
N VAL A 62 -62.16 -44.81 -6.14
CA VAL A 62 -63.52 -45.36 -6.02
C VAL A 62 -63.90 -45.88 -7.41
N ALA A 63 -64.07 -47.20 -7.52
CA ALA A 63 -64.68 -47.91 -8.64
C ALA A 63 -64.06 -47.72 -10.03
N GLY A 64 -62.87 -48.29 -10.25
CA GLY A 64 -62.62 -49.16 -11.42
C GLY A 64 -62.86 -48.61 -12.83
N ARG A 65 -62.80 -47.30 -13.07
CA ARG A 65 -62.69 -46.71 -14.41
C ARG A 65 -61.71 -45.54 -14.34
N PRO A 66 -60.55 -45.60 -15.02
CA PRO A 66 -59.75 -44.40 -15.21
C PRO A 66 -60.56 -43.47 -16.12
N SER A 67 -61.27 -42.50 -15.53
CA SER A 67 -61.72 -41.39 -16.35
C SER A 67 -60.44 -40.69 -16.79
N LEU A 68 -60.15 -40.78 -18.09
CA LEU A 68 -59.45 -39.73 -18.81
C LEU A 68 -60.32 -38.46 -18.76
N SER A 69 -60.65 -37.99 -17.55
CA SER A 69 -61.12 -36.65 -17.33
C SER A 69 -59.89 -35.82 -17.55
N THR A 70 -59.75 -35.35 -18.79
CA THR A 70 -59.10 -34.12 -19.20
C THR A 70 -58.32 -33.50 -18.05
N ALA A 71 -57.19 -34.12 -17.69
CA ALA A 71 -56.23 -33.49 -16.82
C ALA A 71 -55.85 -32.29 -17.65
N ARG A 72 -56.42 -31.14 -17.27
CA ARG A 72 -56.19 -29.86 -17.89
C ARG A 72 -54.68 -29.75 -17.84
N ARG A 73 -54.01 -30.16 -18.94
CA ARG A 73 -52.63 -29.80 -19.21
C ARG A 73 -52.72 -28.32 -19.00
N VAL A 74 -52.20 -27.85 -17.88
CA VAL A 74 -52.00 -26.43 -17.67
C VAL A 74 -51.12 -26.12 -18.85
N ALA A 75 -51.74 -25.65 -19.92
CA ALA A 75 -51.07 -25.23 -21.11
C ALA A 75 -50.40 -23.98 -20.61
N ILE A 76 -49.24 -24.17 -19.97
CA ILE A 76 -48.36 -23.13 -19.50
C ILE A 76 -48.25 -22.28 -20.73
N THR A 77 -48.86 -21.10 -20.64
CA THR A 77 -48.99 -20.27 -21.82
C THR A 77 -47.57 -20.00 -22.27
N LYS A 78 -47.33 -19.91 -23.58
CA LYS A 78 -46.00 -19.59 -24.11
C LYS A 78 -45.38 -18.34 -23.45
N ALA A 79 -46.23 -17.49 -22.86
CA ALA A 79 -45.86 -16.35 -22.00
C ALA A 79 -45.28 -16.77 -20.63
N GLU A 80 -45.87 -17.74 -19.94
CA GLU A 80 -45.39 -18.24 -18.64
C GLU A 80 -44.07 -19.02 -18.77
N GLU A 81 -43.87 -19.79 -19.84
CA GLU A 81 -42.57 -20.44 -20.10
C GLU A 81 -41.47 -19.43 -20.42
N ARG A 82 -41.80 -18.35 -21.14
CA ARG A 82 -40.88 -17.24 -21.39
C ARG A 82 -40.56 -16.50 -20.10
N ALA A 83 -41.56 -16.23 -19.27
CA ALA A 83 -41.37 -15.61 -17.96
C ALA A 83 -40.54 -16.49 -17.01
N ALA A 84 -40.72 -17.81 -17.02
CA ALA A 84 -39.90 -18.76 -16.27
C ALA A 84 -38.44 -18.78 -16.78
N LYS A 85 -38.24 -18.81 -18.10
CA LYS A 85 -36.90 -18.73 -18.73
C LYS A 85 -36.22 -17.39 -18.50
N ASP A 86 -36.96 -16.29 -18.45
CA ASP A 86 -36.42 -14.96 -18.19
C ASP A 86 -36.04 -14.80 -16.71
N LYS A 87 -36.85 -15.34 -15.79
CA LYS A 87 -36.50 -15.44 -14.37
C LYS A 87 -35.27 -16.32 -14.13
N GLU A 88 -35.15 -17.44 -14.85
CA GLU A 88 -34.00 -18.32 -14.78
C GLU A 88 -32.74 -17.64 -15.34
N LYS A 89 -32.87 -16.93 -16.47
CA LYS A 89 -31.78 -16.10 -17.03
C LYS A 89 -31.39 -14.96 -16.09
N ASP A 90 -32.34 -14.30 -15.44
CA ASP A 90 -32.07 -13.23 -14.48
C ASP A 90 -31.43 -13.76 -13.19
N ALA A 91 -31.81 -14.97 -12.73
CA ALA A 91 -31.13 -15.67 -11.64
C ALA A 91 -29.70 -16.10 -12.01
N GLN A 92 -29.45 -16.44 -13.28
CA GLN A 92 -28.13 -16.77 -13.79
C GLN A 92 -27.29 -15.53 -14.14
N ARG A 93 -27.90 -14.34 -14.28
CA ARG A 93 -27.18 -13.09 -14.56
C ARG A 93 -26.41 -12.63 -13.33
N LYS A 94 -25.08 -12.76 -13.39
CA LYS A 94 -24.19 -12.16 -12.40
C LYS A 94 -24.32 -10.63 -12.45
N PRO A 95 -24.43 -9.93 -11.31
CA PRO A 95 -24.53 -8.49 -11.28
C PRO A 95 -23.32 -7.84 -11.95
N SER A 96 -23.57 -6.84 -12.80
CA SER A 96 -22.48 -6.19 -13.56
C SER A 96 -21.51 -5.48 -12.60
N LYS A 97 -20.21 -5.81 -12.69
CA LYS A 97 -19.19 -5.11 -11.92
C LYS A 97 -19.09 -3.66 -12.40
N LYS A 98 -19.26 -2.69 -11.50
CA LYS A 98 -19.14 -1.26 -11.82
C LYS A 98 -17.69 -0.97 -12.26
N LYS A 99 -17.45 -0.89 -13.57
CA LYS A 99 -16.11 -0.78 -14.22
C LYS A 99 -15.30 0.48 -13.88
N LYS A 100 -15.81 1.39 -13.05
CA LYS A 100 -15.20 2.69 -12.71
C LYS A 100 -15.18 2.94 -11.20
N ILE A 101 -15.16 1.88 -10.41
CA ILE A 101 -15.01 1.95 -8.96
C ILE A 101 -13.79 1.12 -8.55
N PHE A 102 -12.92 1.72 -7.75
CA PHE A 102 -11.77 1.06 -7.12
C PHE A 102 -11.80 1.43 -5.64
N LEU A 103 -11.66 0.45 -4.73
CA LEU A 103 -11.75 0.66 -3.27
C LEU A 103 -12.95 1.52 -2.82
N GLY A 104 -14.11 1.36 -3.46
CA GLY A 104 -15.33 2.15 -3.18
C GLY A 104 -15.39 3.51 -3.87
N GLU A 105 -14.26 4.04 -4.35
CA GLU A 105 -14.18 5.36 -4.95
C GLU A 105 -14.36 5.37 -6.47
N ARG A 106 -14.98 6.44 -6.97
CA ARG A 106 -15.19 6.63 -8.41
C ARG A 106 -13.93 7.11 -9.11
N ILE A 107 -13.47 6.37 -10.11
CA ILE A 107 -12.25 6.69 -10.85
C ILE A 107 -12.52 7.19 -12.27
N LYS A 108 -11.62 8.06 -12.76
CA LYS A 108 -11.52 8.50 -14.15
C LYS A 108 -10.18 8.07 -14.72
N ARG A 109 -10.17 7.70 -16.00
CA ARG A 109 -8.94 7.30 -16.71
C ARG A 109 -8.23 8.55 -17.24
N GLY A 110 -6.91 8.59 -17.08
CA GLY A 110 -6.02 9.58 -17.66
C GLY A 110 -4.88 8.91 -18.43
N PHE A 111 -4.21 9.70 -19.25
CA PHE A 111 -2.97 9.28 -19.91
C PHE A 111 -1.98 10.43 -19.88
N ALA A 112 -0.70 10.11 -19.70
CA ALA A 112 0.41 11.03 -19.80
C ALA A 112 1.43 10.45 -20.78
N LYS A 113 2.03 11.31 -21.59
CA LYS A 113 3.08 10.94 -22.53
C LYS A 113 4.35 11.66 -22.09
N SER A 114 5.44 10.92 -21.95
CA SER A 114 6.74 11.47 -21.59
C SER A 114 7.81 11.03 -22.58
N GLY A 115 8.80 11.89 -22.80
CA GLY A 115 9.88 11.68 -23.77
C GLY A 115 9.59 12.24 -25.17
N GLY A 116 10.61 12.18 -26.02
CA GLY A 116 10.52 12.61 -27.42
C GLY A 116 9.46 11.85 -28.21
N LYS A 117 8.90 12.49 -29.24
CA LYS A 117 7.97 11.84 -30.17
C LYS A 117 8.69 10.71 -30.91
N GLY A 118 8.15 9.50 -30.87
CA GLY A 118 8.74 8.34 -31.52
C GLY A 118 8.45 7.05 -30.77
N ARG A 119 9.15 5.98 -31.15
CA ARG A 119 8.92 4.63 -30.58
C ARG A 119 9.23 4.60 -29.07
N ASN A 120 10.30 5.30 -28.64
CA ASN A 120 10.75 5.35 -27.26
C ASN A 120 9.89 6.22 -26.33
N GLN A 121 8.78 6.80 -26.82
CA GLN A 121 7.86 7.57 -26.00
C GLN A 121 7.24 6.68 -24.91
N ALA A 122 7.32 7.13 -23.66
CA ALA A 122 6.72 6.45 -22.54
C ALA A 122 5.27 6.92 -22.36
N ILE A 123 4.33 5.98 -22.45
CA ILE A 123 2.90 6.20 -22.29
C ILE A 123 2.49 5.66 -20.92
N GLU A 124 2.06 6.56 -20.04
CA GLU A 124 1.56 6.24 -18.71
C GLU A 124 0.03 6.26 -18.74
N ILE A 125 -0.58 5.09 -18.55
CA ILE A 125 -2.02 4.91 -18.42
C ILE A 125 -2.32 4.79 -16.93
N PHE A 126 -3.11 5.72 -16.42
CA PHE A 126 -3.40 5.80 -15.00
C PHE A 126 -4.85 6.16 -14.75
N TYR A 127 -5.27 6.01 -13.51
CA TYR A 127 -6.59 6.40 -13.05
C TYR A 127 -6.43 7.38 -11.88
N TYR A 128 -7.38 8.30 -11.77
CA TYR A 128 -7.41 9.33 -10.75
C TYR A 128 -8.82 9.46 -10.18
N LEU A 129 -8.93 9.98 -8.96
CA LEU A 129 -10.21 10.17 -8.29
C LEU A 129 -11.10 11.17 -9.04
N LYS A 130 -12.40 10.87 -9.12
CA LYS A 130 -13.38 11.83 -9.64
C LYS A 130 -13.54 13.03 -8.70
N TYR A 131 -13.53 12.77 -7.39
CA TYR A 131 -13.67 13.76 -6.32
C TYR A 131 -12.39 13.77 -5.51
N PHE A 132 -11.86 14.95 -5.22
CA PHE A 132 -10.63 15.08 -4.46
C PHE A 132 -10.83 14.60 -3.02
N GLN A 133 -9.89 13.78 -2.54
CA GLN A 133 -9.81 13.34 -1.14
C GLN A 133 -8.37 13.50 -0.70
N GLN A 134 -8.14 14.10 0.47
CA GLN A 134 -6.79 14.32 0.94
C GLN A 134 -6.09 12.97 1.19
N PRO A 135 -4.89 12.77 0.61
CA PRO A 135 -4.11 11.57 0.82
C PRO A 135 -3.49 11.57 2.22
N ASN A 136 -3.00 10.42 2.68
CA ASN A 136 -2.29 10.34 3.96
C ASN A 136 -1.06 11.28 3.95
N VAL A 137 -1.04 12.24 4.88
CA VAL A 137 0.04 13.22 5.06
C VAL A 137 1.37 12.53 5.36
N GLN A 138 1.31 11.41 6.08
CA GLN A 138 2.46 10.63 6.52
C GLN A 138 2.99 9.65 5.45
N ALA A 139 2.37 9.56 4.28
CA ALA A 139 2.92 8.70 3.23
C ALA A 139 4.29 9.22 2.72
N PRO A 140 5.24 8.33 2.38
CA PRO A 140 6.59 8.72 1.94
C PRO A 140 6.52 9.55 0.66
N ALA A 141 5.71 9.09 -0.30
CA ALA A 141 5.51 9.69 -1.59
C ALA A 141 4.03 9.72 -1.98
N ARG A 142 3.55 10.87 -2.44
CA ARG A 142 2.20 11.05 -2.99
C ARG A 142 2.29 11.38 -4.48
N PHE A 143 1.46 10.71 -5.27
CA PHE A 143 1.42 10.79 -6.71
C PHE A 143 0.12 11.47 -7.15
N TYR A 144 0.27 12.54 -7.92
CA TYR A 144 -0.84 13.29 -8.48
C TYR A 144 -0.55 13.67 -9.92
N PHE A 145 -1.61 13.87 -10.68
CA PHE A 145 -1.56 14.31 -12.07
C PHE A 145 -1.93 15.78 -12.16
N ASP A 146 -1.06 16.57 -12.78
CA ASP A 146 -1.36 17.95 -13.15
C ASP A 146 -1.86 17.99 -14.60
N PRO A 147 -3.12 18.39 -14.85
CA PRO A 147 -3.66 18.48 -16.19
C PRO A 147 -2.98 19.54 -17.05
N LYS A 148 -2.40 20.60 -16.46
CA LYS A 148 -1.73 21.66 -17.22
C LYS A 148 -0.39 21.19 -17.79
N LYS A 149 0.35 20.44 -16.98
CA LYS A 149 1.69 19.91 -17.34
C LYS A 149 1.64 18.53 -18.01
N HIS A 150 0.45 17.92 -18.09
CA HIS A 150 0.24 16.57 -18.63
C HIS A 150 1.22 15.52 -18.09
N LYS A 151 1.59 15.63 -16.80
CA LYS A 151 2.60 14.80 -16.15
C LYS A 151 2.16 14.38 -14.75
N ILE A 152 2.58 13.18 -14.35
CA ILE A 152 2.47 12.71 -12.97
C ILE A 152 3.65 13.26 -12.16
N PHE A 153 3.35 13.86 -11.02
CA PHE A 153 4.33 14.36 -10.05
C PHE A 153 4.39 13.45 -8.83
N LYS A 154 5.59 13.29 -8.28
CA LYS A 154 5.86 12.68 -6.97
C LYS A 154 6.10 13.82 -5.97
N ALA A 155 5.20 14.00 -5.01
CA ALA A 155 5.34 14.96 -3.91
C ALA A 155 5.83 14.26 -2.63
N ALA A 156 6.77 14.92 -1.92
CA ALA A 156 7.17 14.56 -0.56
C ALA A 156 6.08 14.89 0.47
N ALA A 157 6.15 14.32 1.69
CA ALA A 157 5.11 14.42 2.74
C ALA A 157 4.54 15.83 2.93
N GLY A 158 3.21 15.93 3.03
CA GLY A 158 2.51 17.20 3.16
C GLY A 158 1.13 17.23 2.48
N GLU A 159 0.48 18.38 2.59
CA GLU A 159 -0.82 18.65 1.97
C GLU A 159 -0.68 18.84 0.46
N LEU A 160 -1.69 18.39 -0.29
CA LEU A 160 -1.78 18.61 -1.74
C LEU A 160 -2.88 19.60 -2.04
N ASP A 161 -2.67 20.41 -3.07
CA ASP A 161 -3.67 21.36 -3.55
C ASP A 161 -4.96 20.65 -3.99
N PRO A 162 -6.15 21.17 -3.67
CA PRO A 162 -7.43 20.57 -4.08
C PRO A 162 -7.62 20.45 -5.60
N SER A 163 -6.89 21.25 -6.37
CA SER A 163 -6.89 21.22 -7.84
C SER A 163 -6.13 20.02 -8.42
N ALA A 164 -5.23 19.41 -7.63
CA ALA A 164 -4.42 18.28 -8.05
C ALA A 164 -5.27 17.01 -8.21
N LYS A 165 -5.10 16.30 -9.33
CA LYS A 165 -5.82 15.04 -9.56
C LYS A 165 -5.06 13.88 -8.95
N ILE A 166 -5.54 13.39 -7.81
CA ILE A 166 -4.89 12.32 -7.06
C ILE A 166 -5.04 10.98 -7.77
N LEU A 167 -3.94 10.23 -7.88
CA LEU A 167 -3.96 8.91 -8.52
C LEU A 167 -4.70 7.88 -7.66
N HIS A 168 -5.58 7.12 -8.28
CA HIS A 168 -6.36 6.08 -7.62
C HIS A 168 -6.86 5.07 -8.65
N GLY A 169 -6.51 3.80 -8.47
CA GLY A 169 -6.79 2.71 -9.39
C GLY A 169 -5.54 2.12 -10.06
N PRO A 170 -5.73 1.31 -11.11
CA PRO A 170 -4.62 0.62 -11.77
C PRO A 170 -3.71 1.59 -12.52
N TYR A 171 -2.43 1.24 -12.61
CA TYR A 171 -1.39 2.00 -13.29
C TYR A 171 -0.61 1.10 -14.24
N LYS A 172 -0.32 1.59 -15.44
CA LYS A 172 0.53 0.92 -16.42
C LYS A 172 1.41 1.92 -17.14
N LYS A 173 2.71 1.67 -17.20
CA LYS A 173 3.67 2.40 -18.01
C LYS A 173 4.11 1.54 -19.18
N LEU A 174 3.97 2.07 -20.38
CA LEU A 174 4.30 1.42 -21.64
C LEU A 174 5.42 2.19 -22.32
N GLN A 175 6.36 1.48 -22.95
CA GLN A 175 7.37 2.05 -23.83
C GLN A 175 7.55 1.10 -25.01
N ASN A 176 7.55 1.61 -26.25
CA ASN A 176 7.59 0.76 -27.45
C ASN A 176 6.48 -0.33 -27.46
N ASN A 177 5.26 -0.02 -26.98
CA ASN A 177 4.16 -0.97 -26.76
C ASN A 177 4.44 -2.12 -25.77
N LYS A 178 5.61 -2.14 -25.14
CA LYS A 178 5.96 -3.10 -24.08
C LYS A 178 5.66 -2.50 -22.71
N VAL A 179 5.23 -3.34 -21.79
CA VAL A 179 4.91 -2.93 -20.42
C VAL A 179 6.20 -2.82 -19.63
N MET A 180 6.49 -1.64 -19.09
CA MET A 180 7.68 -1.37 -18.28
C MET A 180 7.37 -1.37 -16.78
N GLU A 181 6.17 -0.95 -16.39
CA GLU A 181 5.75 -0.91 -14.98
C GLU A 181 4.24 -1.12 -14.88
N THR A 182 3.81 -1.92 -13.90
CA THR A 182 2.39 -2.09 -13.55
C THR A 182 2.22 -1.96 -12.04
N GLY A 183 1.07 -1.46 -11.62
CA GLY A 183 0.77 -1.36 -10.21
C GLY A 183 -0.61 -0.78 -9.95
N PHE A 184 -0.85 -0.42 -8.70
CA PHE A 184 -2.09 0.23 -8.28
C PHE A 184 -1.75 1.42 -7.38
N TYR A 185 -2.51 2.49 -7.52
CA TYR A 185 -2.52 3.61 -6.60
C TYR A 185 -3.79 3.56 -5.76
N ALA A 186 -3.68 3.84 -4.47
CA ALA A 186 -4.81 4.11 -3.59
C ALA A 186 -4.60 5.48 -2.97
N LEU A 187 -5.55 6.39 -3.13
CA LEU A 187 -5.52 7.74 -2.55
C LEU A 187 -4.15 8.45 -2.73
N GLY A 188 -3.58 8.36 -3.93
CA GLY A 188 -2.32 9.01 -4.28
C GLY A 188 -1.07 8.25 -3.85
N VAL A 189 -1.15 7.10 -3.20
CA VAL A 189 0.01 6.34 -2.73
C VAL A 189 0.08 4.99 -3.42
N LYS A 190 1.28 4.40 -3.52
CA LYS A 190 1.45 3.06 -4.11
C LYS A 190 0.73 2.03 -3.25
N HIS A 191 -0.03 1.13 -3.89
CA HIS A 191 -0.78 0.09 -3.21
C HIS A 191 -0.75 -1.22 -4.01
N LEU A 192 -1.01 -2.33 -3.31
CA LEU A 192 -0.97 -3.70 -3.83
C LEU A 192 0.37 -4.02 -4.48
N ARG A 193 0.36 -4.94 -5.44
CA ARG A 193 1.55 -5.41 -6.13
C ARG A 193 2.01 -4.43 -7.20
N TRP A 194 3.29 -4.11 -7.16
CA TRP A 194 4.02 -3.32 -8.16
C TRP A 194 5.05 -4.21 -8.85
N GLU A 195 5.03 -4.22 -10.17
CA GLU A 195 5.93 -5.01 -11.00
C GLU A 195 6.67 -4.08 -11.96
N ARG A 196 7.99 -4.23 -12.03
CA ARG A 196 8.83 -3.54 -13.00
C ARG A 196 9.41 -4.55 -13.96
N PHE A 197 9.34 -4.24 -15.24
CA PHE A 197 9.84 -5.08 -16.32
C PHE A 197 10.98 -4.37 -17.06
N ASP A 198 11.86 -5.16 -17.66
CA ASP A 198 12.88 -4.67 -18.59
C ASP A 198 12.28 -4.42 -19.99
N ARG A 199 13.06 -3.79 -20.89
CA ARG A 199 12.71 -3.60 -22.31
C ARG A 199 12.44 -4.91 -23.04
N ASN A 200 12.93 -6.03 -22.52
CA ASN A 200 12.69 -7.37 -23.05
C ASN A 200 11.42 -8.04 -22.47
N GLY A 201 10.77 -7.41 -21.48
CA GLY A 201 9.60 -7.97 -20.79
C GLY A 201 9.95 -8.90 -19.62
N VAL A 202 11.23 -9.01 -19.26
CA VAL A 202 11.68 -9.78 -18.09
C VAL A 202 11.31 -9.02 -16.83
N LEU A 203 10.76 -9.72 -15.84
CA LEU A 203 10.41 -9.14 -14.54
C LEU A 203 11.70 -8.82 -13.75
N LEU A 204 11.93 -7.53 -13.47
CA LEU A 204 13.08 -7.05 -12.71
C LEU A 204 12.79 -6.99 -11.22
N SER A 205 11.63 -6.45 -10.83
CA SER A 205 11.26 -6.34 -9.43
C SER A 205 9.76 -6.52 -9.22
N LYS A 206 9.43 -7.08 -8.06
CA LYS A 206 8.06 -7.31 -7.61
C LYS A 206 7.98 -6.96 -6.14
N ILE A 207 7.26 -5.88 -5.84
CA ILE A 207 7.15 -5.33 -4.49
C ILE A 207 5.67 -5.19 -4.14
N HIS A 208 5.28 -5.57 -2.93
CA HIS A 208 3.93 -5.32 -2.43
C HIS A 208 3.93 -4.09 -1.54
N TYR A 209 2.98 -3.19 -1.79
CA TYR A 209 2.79 -1.97 -1.02
C TYR A 209 1.42 -1.93 -0.35
N GLU A 210 1.38 -1.39 0.84
CA GLU A 210 0.18 -1.11 1.62
C GLU A 210 0.16 0.38 1.95
N MET A 211 -0.79 1.12 1.36
CA MET A 211 -0.95 2.56 1.56
C MET A 211 0.35 3.40 1.46
N GLY A 212 1.23 3.04 0.52
CA GLY A 212 2.48 3.74 0.24
C GLY A 212 3.72 3.13 0.89
N PHE A 213 3.55 2.23 1.85
CA PHE A 213 4.64 1.54 2.55
C PHE A 213 4.83 0.14 1.99
N PRO A 214 6.06 -0.40 1.92
CA PRO A 214 6.25 -1.82 1.63
C PRO A 214 5.47 -2.67 2.63
N ARG A 215 4.84 -3.75 2.15
CA ARG A 215 4.03 -4.64 3.00
C ARG A 215 4.85 -5.25 4.15
N ASP A 216 6.11 -5.56 3.87
CA ASP A 216 7.00 -6.18 4.85
C ASP A 216 7.67 -5.12 5.75
N ALA A 217 7.39 -3.83 5.56
CA ALA A 217 7.99 -2.77 6.35
C ALA A 217 7.62 -2.91 7.84
N ASN A 218 8.60 -2.65 8.70
CA ASN A 218 8.37 -2.59 10.13
C ASN A 218 7.87 -1.17 10.46
N ILE A 219 6.62 -1.08 10.90
CA ILE A 219 5.97 0.19 11.24
C ILE A 219 5.78 0.24 12.75
N THR A 220 6.38 1.22 13.39
CA THR A 220 6.17 1.49 14.81
C THR A 220 5.27 2.71 14.99
N TYR A 221 4.49 2.71 16.06
CA TYR A 221 3.50 3.74 16.37
C TYR A 221 3.79 4.34 17.75
N PHE A 222 3.34 5.57 17.97
CA PHE A 222 3.39 6.21 19.29
C PHE A 222 2.26 5.76 20.21
N ASP A 223 1.15 5.30 19.63
CA ASP A 223 -0.07 4.93 20.34
C ASP A 223 -0.45 3.47 20.09
N ALA A 224 -1.14 2.85 21.04
CA ALA A 224 -1.68 1.50 20.93
C ALA A 224 -2.80 1.41 19.86
N GLY A 225 -3.47 2.53 19.56
CA GLY A 225 -4.48 2.62 18.51
C GLY A 225 -3.94 2.61 17.07
N HIS A 226 -2.61 2.57 16.86
CA HIS A 226 -1.97 2.57 15.54
C HIS A 226 -2.35 3.78 14.66
N THR A 227 -2.72 4.91 15.28
CA THR A 227 -3.13 6.14 14.59
C THR A 227 -1.95 7.06 14.28
N MET A 228 -0.96 7.12 15.19
CA MET A 228 0.21 8.00 15.08
C MET A 228 1.46 7.19 14.73
N LEU A 229 1.90 7.27 13.48
CA LEU A 229 3.16 6.67 13.04
C LEU A 229 4.37 7.30 13.75
N LYS A 230 5.30 6.46 14.19
CA LYS A 230 6.58 6.84 14.80
C LYS A 230 7.71 6.62 13.82
N GLU A 231 7.84 5.42 13.28
CA GLU A 231 8.94 5.07 12.40
C GLU A 231 8.50 4.02 11.39
N VAL A 232 9.01 4.15 10.16
CA VAL A 232 8.79 3.21 9.08
C VAL A 232 10.14 2.76 8.56
N VAL A 233 10.45 1.50 8.83
CA VAL A 233 11.68 0.85 8.36
C VAL A 233 11.34 -0.03 7.14
N PRO A 234 11.85 0.30 5.94
CA PRO A 234 11.42 -0.35 4.70
C PRO A 234 12.10 -1.71 4.53
N TYR A 235 11.36 -2.80 4.74
CA TYR A 235 11.81 -4.14 4.38
C TYR A 235 11.12 -4.61 3.11
N VAL A 236 11.87 -5.25 2.23
CA VAL A 236 11.39 -5.87 1.00
C VAL A 236 12.03 -7.25 0.90
N ASN A 237 11.22 -8.31 0.92
CA ASN A 237 11.71 -9.71 0.87
C ASN A 237 12.75 -10.04 1.96
N GLY A 238 12.57 -9.49 3.17
CA GLY A 238 13.48 -9.71 4.31
C GLY A 238 14.78 -8.90 4.27
N LYS A 239 14.99 -8.06 3.25
CA LYS A 239 16.14 -7.15 3.17
C LYS A 239 15.69 -5.71 3.44
N LEU A 240 16.53 -4.93 4.10
CA LEU A 240 16.29 -3.53 4.38
C LEU A 240 16.59 -2.72 3.10
N GLU A 241 15.53 -2.34 2.39
CA GLU A 241 15.58 -1.70 1.08
C GLU A 241 14.35 -0.79 0.87
N GLY A 242 14.58 0.49 0.54
CA GLY A 242 13.52 1.44 0.19
C GLY A 242 13.57 2.76 0.95
N ASP A 243 12.45 3.49 0.95
CA ASP A 243 12.32 4.82 1.57
C ASP A 243 12.08 4.70 3.09
N TYR A 244 13.01 5.23 3.90
CA TYR A 244 12.89 5.34 5.35
C TYR A 244 12.23 6.67 5.75
N ALA A 245 11.37 6.62 6.76
CA ALA A 245 10.79 7.81 7.34
C ALA A 245 10.53 7.66 8.84
N ARG A 246 10.88 8.69 9.61
CA ARG A 246 10.57 8.82 11.04
C ARG A 246 9.76 10.08 11.28
N TYR A 247 8.85 10.01 12.22
CA TYR A 247 7.92 11.08 12.56
C TYR A 247 8.00 11.42 14.04
N THR A 248 7.70 12.67 14.36
CA THR A 248 7.47 13.15 15.72
C THR A 248 6.07 12.76 16.20
N ALA A 249 5.82 12.79 17.51
CA ALA A 249 4.49 12.56 18.09
C ALA A 249 3.39 13.50 17.56
N THR A 250 3.77 14.66 17.02
CA THR A 250 2.86 15.61 16.35
C THR A 250 2.51 15.19 14.91
N GLY A 251 3.08 14.10 14.40
CA GLY A 251 2.89 13.61 13.03
C GLY A 251 3.76 14.30 11.97
N GLN A 252 4.62 15.26 12.37
CA GLN A 252 5.59 15.89 11.47
C GLN A 252 6.74 14.93 11.16
N ARG A 253 7.34 15.04 9.97
CA ARG A 253 8.48 14.20 9.61
C ARG A 253 9.72 14.72 10.32
N GLU A 254 10.47 13.84 10.95
CA GLU A 254 11.71 14.12 11.68
C GLU A 254 12.93 13.70 10.85
N TRP A 255 12.88 12.49 10.26
CA TRP A 255 13.92 11.98 9.36
C TRP A 255 13.32 11.39 8.10
N SER A 256 14.05 11.53 6.99
CA SER A 256 13.87 10.70 5.80
C SER A 256 15.18 10.35 5.15
N GLY A 257 15.22 9.18 4.53
CA GLY A 257 16.36 8.73 3.75
C GLY A 257 16.01 7.49 2.95
N GLN A 258 17.02 6.85 2.40
CA GLN A 258 16.87 5.60 1.66
C GLN A 258 17.84 4.54 2.19
N PHE A 259 17.39 3.29 2.14
CA PHE A 259 18.23 2.12 2.38
C PHE A 259 18.36 1.30 1.10
N GLU A 260 19.57 0.78 0.88
CA GLU A 260 19.87 -0.20 -0.16
C GLU A 260 20.79 -1.27 0.43
N ASN A 261 20.44 -2.55 0.27
CA ASN A 261 21.19 -3.68 0.82
C ASN A 261 21.51 -3.58 2.32
N GLY A 262 20.63 -2.97 3.11
CA GLY A 262 20.82 -2.77 4.55
C GLY A 262 21.71 -1.60 4.94
N ARG A 263 22.21 -0.83 3.98
CA ARG A 263 23.03 0.37 4.22
C ARG A 263 22.23 1.64 3.91
N ARG A 264 22.55 2.72 4.63
CA ARG A 264 22.00 4.05 4.36
C ARG A 264 22.63 4.56 3.07
N VAL A 265 21.79 4.99 2.13
CA VAL A 265 22.24 5.51 0.83
C VAL A 265 21.61 6.87 0.52
N GLY A 266 22.32 7.65 -0.31
CA GLY A 266 21.87 8.93 -0.81
C GLY A 266 21.76 10.02 0.27
N VAL A 267 20.89 11.00 0.03
CA VAL A 267 20.72 12.14 0.94
C VAL A 267 19.75 11.79 2.05
N TRP A 268 20.22 11.93 3.28
CA TRP A 268 19.44 11.80 4.49
C TRP A 268 19.11 13.18 5.04
N THR A 269 17.82 13.45 5.19
CA THR A 269 17.32 14.75 5.62
C THR A 269 16.71 14.65 7.01
N ASN A 270 17.21 15.45 7.93
CA ASN A 270 16.57 15.73 9.21
C ASN A 270 15.72 17.01 9.09
N TYR A 271 14.61 17.06 9.82
CA TYR A 271 13.65 18.16 9.79
C TYR A 271 13.40 18.72 11.18
N TRP A 272 13.12 20.03 11.25
CA TRP A 272 12.69 20.70 12.48
C TRP A 272 11.24 20.33 12.86
N PRO A 273 10.90 20.19 14.16
CA PRO A 273 9.57 19.79 14.62
C PRO A 273 8.55 20.95 14.69
N VAL A 274 8.94 22.16 14.27
CA VAL A 274 8.26 23.41 14.66
C VAL A 274 7.07 23.73 13.76
N LYS A 275 7.20 23.55 12.42
CA LYS A 275 6.11 23.55 11.43
C LYS A 275 6.70 23.36 10.02
N ARG A 276 5.94 22.70 9.13
CA ARG A 276 6.16 22.66 7.66
C ARG A 276 7.36 21.85 7.13
N ASN A 277 7.78 20.79 7.82
CA ASN A 277 8.86 19.88 7.36
C ASN A 277 10.06 20.66 6.79
N PHE A 278 10.48 21.72 7.49
CA PHE A 278 11.67 22.47 7.11
C PHE A 278 12.91 21.63 7.42
N ARG A 279 13.78 21.51 6.42
CA ARG A 279 15.02 20.74 6.51
C ARG A 279 15.92 21.43 7.53
N HIS A 280 16.48 20.66 8.44
CA HIS A 280 17.45 21.12 9.42
C HIS A 280 18.86 20.76 8.98
N PHE A 281 19.08 19.47 8.66
CA PHE A 281 20.34 18.96 8.15
C PHE A 281 20.11 18.06 6.94
N GLU A 282 21.01 18.13 5.97
CA GLU A 282 21.13 17.19 4.86
C GLU A 282 22.50 16.54 4.91
N TYR A 283 22.52 15.21 5.10
CA TYR A 283 23.73 14.38 5.13
C TYR A 283 23.81 13.57 3.84
N GLN A 284 25.00 13.53 3.24
CA GLN A 284 25.30 12.66 2.11
C GLN A 284 25.89 11.36 2.63
N TYR A 285 25.18 10.26 2.39
CA TYR A 285 25.70 8.90 2.50
C TYR A 285 26.23 8.44 1.14
N PRO A 286 26.90 7.27 1.05
CA PRO A 286 27.30 6.72 -0.23
C PRO A 286 26.13 6.62 -1.22
N GLU A 287 26.44 6.73 -2.51
CA GLU A 287 25.42 6.71 -3.56
C GLU A 287 24.76 5.34 -3.65
N SER A 288 25.54 4.27 -3.42
CA SER A 288 25.04 2.90 -3.47
C SER A 288 25.37 2.10 -2.22
N GLY A 289 24.52 1.09 -1.94
CA GLY A 289 24.73 0.13 -0.85
C GLY A 289 25.90 -0.83 -1.06
N PHE A 290 26.61 -0.74 -2.19
CA PHE A 290 27.83 -1.52 -2.47
C PHE A 290 29.12 -0.78 -2.09
N ASP A 291 29.03 0.52 -1.85
CA ASP A 291 30.17 1.35 -1.48
C ASP A 291 30.60 1.09 -0.03
N PRO A 292 31.88 1.35 0.33
CA PRO A 292 32.34 1.23 1.71
C PRO A 292 31.50 2.15 2.61
N GLU A 293 31.13 1.63 3.78
CA GLU A 293 30.34 2.41 4.74
C GLU A 293 31.21 3.54 5.28
N VAL A 294 30.78 4.77 5.01
CA VAL A 294 31.40 5.97 5.59
C VAL A 294 30.79 6.16 6.96
N GLU A 295 31.60 6.01 8.02
CA GLU A 295 31.15 6.16 9.41
C GLU A 295 30.63 7.59 9.69
N GLU A 296 31.28 8.59 9.10
CA GLU A 296 30.93 10.00 9.23
C GLU A 296 30.34 10.53 7.92
N PRO A 297 29.00 10.59 7.79
CA PRO A 297 28.39 11.09 6.57
C PRO A 297 28.73 12.57 6.38
N GLU A 298 28.94 12.98 5.13
CA GLU A 298 29.27 14.37 4.85
C GLU A 298 28.05 15.25 5.07
N LEU A 299 28.17 16.29 5.90
CA LEU A 299 27.15 17.32 5.96
C LEU A 299 27.16 18.10 4.65
N LEU A 300 26.02 18.16 3.95
CA LEU A 300 25.85 18.99 2.76
C LEU A 300 25.30 20.36 3.13
N LYS A 301 24.17 20.38 3.84
CA LYS A 301 23.42 21.60 4.11
C LYS A 301 22.93 21.63 5.56
N GLN A 302 23.04 22.80 6.18
CA GLN A 302 22.47 23.10 7.49
C GLN A 302 21.62 24.35 7.39
N PHE A 303 20.44 24.30 8.01
CA PHE A 303 19.50 25.41 8.02
C PHE A 303 19.13 25.80 9.46
N THR A 304 19.02 27.10 9.69
CA THR A 304 18.40 27.68 10.88
C THR A 304 16.91 27.37 10.92
N ARG A 305 16.28 27.52 12.08
CA ARG A 305 14.83 27.38 12.29
C ARG A 305 13.97 28.20 11.32
N ASP A 306 14.47 29.35 10.88
CA ASP A 306 13.81 30.27 9.95
C ASP A 306 13.99 29.88 8.47
N GLY A 307 14.72 28.80 8.18
CA GLY A 307 14.93 28.26 6.83
C GLY A 307 16.09 28.90 6.05
N LEU A 308 16.91 29.73 6.70
CA LEU A 308 18.13 30.28 6.12
C LEU A 308 19.25 29.22 6.15
N ALA A 309 19.98 29.06 5.03
CA ALA A 309 21.12 28.16 4.95
C ALA A 309 22.31 28.75 5.72
N VAL A 310 22.70 28.07 6.79
CA VAL A 310 23.88 28.37 7.61
C VAL A 310 25.12 27.76 6.98
N TYR A 311 24.97 26.55 6.45
CA TYR A 311 26.03 25.83 5.78
C TYR A 311 25.49 25.24 4.47
N ASP A 312 26.24 25.39 3.40
CA ASP A 312 25.98 24.76 2.11
C ASP A 312 27.31 24.44 1.43
N LYS A 313 27.71 23.16 1.47
CA LYS A 313 28.95 22.66 0.87
C LYS A 313 28.99 22.89 -0.64
N GLU A 314 27.87 22.78 -1.34
CA GLU A 314 27.81 22.96 -2.81
C GLU A 314 28.03 24.43 -3.20
N LYS A 315 27.62 25.37 -2.33
CA LYS A 315 27.76 26.81 -2.57
C LYS A 315 28.94 27.44 -1.82
N ASN A 316 29.74 26.64 -1.11
CA ASN A 316 30.81 27.10 -0.23
C ASN A 316 30.36 28.20 0.77
N ILE A 317 29.15 28.05 1.31
CA ILE A 317 28.62 28.96 2.34
C ILE A 317 28.89 28.32 3.70
N ASP A 318 29.62 29.01 4.57
CA ASP A 318 29.80 28.60 5.97
C ASP A 318 29.62 29.79 6.91
N LYS A 319 28.46 29.83 7.56
CA LYS A 319 28.08 30.84 8.56
C LYS A 319 27.93 30.21 9.96
N ARG A 320 28.49 29.01 10.20
CA ARG A 320 28.31 28.26 11.45
C ARG A 320 28.92 28.93 12.69
N GLY A 321 29.69 30.01 12.51
CA GLY A 321 30.24 30.84 13.59
C GLY A 321 29.73 32.28 13.62
N GLU A 322 28.86 32.68 12.70
CA GLU A 322 28.25 34.01 12.74
C GLU A 322 27.03 33.99 13.68
N PRO A 323 26.77 35.06 14.44
CA PRO A 323 25.54 35.16 15.22
C PRO A 323 24.34 35.02 14.26
N GLU A 324 23.33 34.25 14.67
CA GLU A 324 22.15 34.05 13.82
C GLU A 324 21.62 35.41 13.36
N PRO A 325 21.33 35.59 12.05
CA PRO A 325 20.81 36.85 11.56
C PRO A 325 19.47 37.10 12.27
N VAL A 326 19.49 38.00 13.25
CA VAL A 326 18.30 38.42 13.98
C VAL A 326 17.34 38.95 12.93
N ALA A 327 16.19 38.27 12.76
CA ALA A 327 15.16 38.72 11.85
C ALA A 327 14.92 40.23 12.12
N PRO A 328 14.93 41.09 11.08
CA PRO A 328 14.88 42.53 11.29
C PRO A 328 13.68 42.85 12.18
N ALA A 329 13.93 43.53 13.30
CA ALA A 329 12.94 43.99 14.25
C ALA A 329 12.00 44.98 13.54
N GLY A 330 10.98 44.45 12.85
CA GLY A 330 10.14 45.23 11.94
C GLY A 330 9.18 44.43 11.09
N ALA A 331 9.29 43.10 11.02
CA ALA A 331 8.24 42.27 10.43
C ALA A 331 7.06 42.15 11.42
N ALA A 332 6.24 43.20 11.47
CA ALA A 332 4.94 43.15 12.12
C ALA A 332 4.19 41.90 11.67
N ARG A 333 3.83 41.05 12.64
CA ARG A 333 2.89 39.95 12.42
C ARG A 333 1.63 40.55 11.81
N ALA A 334 1.40 40.33 10.53
CA ALA A 334 0.10 40.59 9.92
C ALA A 334 -0.91 39.67 10.58
N THR A 335 -1.55 40.15 11.65
CA THR A 335 -2.80 39.62 12.19
C THR A 335 -3.84 39.72 11.09
N CYS A 336 -3.92 38.68 10.27
CA CYS A 336 -4.97 38.52 9.28
C CYS A 336 -6.23 38.04 10.01
N CYS A 337 -6.94 38.96 10.65
CA CYS A 337 -8.36 38.80 10.93
C CYS A 337 -9.11 39.55 9.82
N PRO A 338 -9.84 38.87 8.92
CA PRO A 338 -10.74 39.58 8.04
C PRO A 338 -11.92 40.09 8.88
N SER A 339 -11.94 41.40 9.15
CA SER A 339 -13.13 42.08 9.65
C SER A 339 -14.26 41.89 8.64
N ALA A 340 -15.38 41.36 9.10
CA ALA A 340 -16.60 41.14 8.33
C ALA A 340 -17.07 42.41 7.58
N PRO A 341 -17.61 42.29 6.36
CA PRO A 341 -18.20 43.43 5.67
C PRO A 341 -19.51 43.85 6.37
N ARG A 342 -19.60 45.14 6.74
CA ARG A 342 -20.84 45.77 7.21
C ARG A 342 -21.91 45.69 6.12
N VAL A 343 -23.01 45.03 6.43
CA VAL A 343 -24.25 45.05 5.64
C VAL A 343 -24.83 46.47 5.66
N ALA A 344 -24.79 47.16 4.52
CA ALA A 344 -25.51 48.40 4.33
C ALA A 344 -27.01 48.09 4.17
N LYS A 345 -27.81 48.52 5.15
CA LYS A 345 -29.28 48.53 5.08
C LYS A 345 -29.70 49.53 4.01
N TYR A 346 -30.31 49.06 2.93
CA TYR A 346 -31.24 49.88 2.14
C TYR A 346 -32.58 49.89 2.87
N LEU A 347 -32.92 51.04 3.46
CA LEU A 347 -34.26 51.34 3.93
C LEU A 347 -34.84 52.41 3.01
N ALA A 348 -35.89 52.00 2.32
CA ALA A 348 -36.76 52.81 1.48
C ALA A 348 -37.44 53.93 2.29
N ILE A 349 -37.72 55.05 1.61
CA ILE A 349 -38.65 56.16 1.91
C ILE A 349 -38.37 57.16 0.75
N ARG A 350 -39.31 57.69 -0.04
CA ARG A 350 -40.75 57.91 0.17
C ARG A 350 -41.42 58.31 -1.16
N SER A 351 -42.76 58.24 -1.12
CA SER A 351 -43.79 59.01 -1.87
C SER A 351 -43.82 58.90 -3.37
#